data_AF-A0A2G6N9L7-F1
#
_entry.id   AF-A0A2G6N9L7-F1
#
_cell.length_a   1.000
_cell.length_b   1.000
_cell.length_c   1.000
_cell.angle_alpha   90.00
_cell.angle_beta   90.00
_cell.angle_gamma   90.00
#
_symmetry.space_group_name_H-M   'P 1'
#
loop_
_entity.id
_entity.type
_entity.pdbx_description
1 polymer ?
#
loop_
_entity_poly.entity_id
_entity_poly.type
_entity_poly.pdbx_seq_one_letter_code
_entity_poly.pdbx_strand_id
1 'polypeptide(L)'
;MIILYISLILLLFGVIDAFLLRYIRQWESRKLKELQQQDTALDLAYKNMVKETQQLKAKVESIQHQHAASHDKPSEEPKERSLPSPQIDIVTQLVQHGAITQEQVNKARQYQKGIDPSRSIEEILIFLGSLDQKTLEKYTRS
;
A
#
# COMPACT_ATOMS: atom_id res chain seq x y z
N MET A 1 66.28 33.90 -6.62
CA MET A 1 65.06 34.18 -5.84
C MET A 1 63.79 33.78 -6.58
N ILE A 2 63.47 34.34 -7.75
CA ILE A 2 62.20 34.06 -8.48
C ILE A 2 61.99 32.57 -8.81
N ILE A 3 63.04 31.86 -9.26
CA ILE A 3 62.95 30.43 -9.60
C ILE A 3 62.59 29.56 -8.38
N LEU A 4 63.06 29.92 -7.18
CA LEU A 4 62.70 29.23 -5.94
C LEU A 4 61.21 29.42 -5.60
N TYR A 5 60.67 30.62 -5.81
CA TYR A 5 59.24 30.87 -5.60
C TYR A 5 58.37 30.09 -6.58
N ILE A 6 58.75 30.03 -7.87
CA ILE A 6 58.01 29.26 -8.88
C ILE A 6 58.03 27.76 -8.53
N SER A 7 59.18 27.24 -8.10
CA SER A 7 59.30 25.83 -7.69
C SER A 7 58.45 25.51 -6.45
N LEU A 8 58.38 26.43 -5.49
CA LEU A 8 57.54 26.31 -4.31
C LEU A 8 56.05 26.30 -4.67
N ILE A 9 55.62 27.17 -5.60
CA ILE A 9 54.22 27.24 -6.05
C ILE A 9 53.82 25.95 -6.78
N LEU A 10 54.68 25.41 -7.65
CA LEU A 10 54.41 24.14 -8.35
C LEU A 10 54.31 22.97 -7.37
N LEU A 11 55.15 22.94 -6.34
CA LEU A 11 55.11 21.92 -5.30
C LEU A 11 53.81 22.02 -4.48
N LEU A 12 53.37 23.23 -4.15
CA LEU A 12 52.10 23.49 -3.47
C LEU A 12 50.91 22.99 -4.30
N PHE A 13 50.89 23.26 -5.60
CA PHE A 13 49.84 22.74 -6.50
C PHE A 13 49.81 21.21 -6.52
N GLY A 14 50.98 20.55 -6.61
CA GLY A 14 51.05 19.08 -6.60
C GLY A 14 50.53 18.47 -5.29
N VAL A 15 50.83 19.08 -4.14
CA VAL A 15 50.33 18.61 -2.83
C VAL A 15 48.82 18.80 -2.72
N ILE A 16 48.31 19.96 -3.15
CA ILE A 16 46.87 20.26 -3.13
C ILE A 16 46.11 19.30 -4.05
N ASP A 17 46.61 19.07 -5.27
CA ASP A 17 45.98 18.17 -6.24
C ASP A 17 45.95 16.72 -5.74
N ALA A 18 47.06 16.22 -5.19
CA ALA A 18 47.13 14.90 -4.57
C ALA A 18 46.15 14.76 -3.39
N PHE A 19 45.98 15.82 -2.58
CA PHE A 19 45.04 15.84 -1.46
C PHE A 19 43.58 15.81 -1.95
N LEU A 20 43.24 16.64 -2.93
CA LEU A 20 41.91 16.69 -3.56
C LEU A 20 41.52 15.35 -4.18
N LEU A 21 42.41 14.76 -4.99
CA LEU A 21 42.18 13.46 -5.61
C LEU A 21 41.95 12.35 -4.57
N ARG A 22 42.74 12.37 -3.49
CA ARG A 22 42.56 11.41 -2.39
C ARG A 22 41.23 11.60 -1.68
N TYR A 23 40.84 12.84 -1.41
CA TYR A 23 39.58 13.17 -0.75
C TYR A 23 38.37 12.76 -1.59
N ILE A 24 38.38 13.07 -2.89
CA ILE A 24 37.30 12.71 -3.82
C ILE A 24 37.13 11.20 -3.90
N ARG A 25 38.23 10.44 -4.08
CA ARG A 25 38.17 8.96 -4.12
C ARG A 25 37.62 8.37 -2.81
N GLN A 26 38.02 8.92 -1.66
CA GLN A 26 37.49 8.46 -0.37
C GLN A 26 36.00 8.77 -0.22
N TRP A 27 35.58 9.96 -0.62
CA TRP A 27 34.18 10.37 -0.56
C TRP A 27 33.30 9.50 -1.46
N GLU A 28 33.73 9.28 -2.71
CA GLU A 28 33.04 8.42 -3.67
C GLU A 28 32.92 6.98 -3.15
N SER A 29 34.01 6.41 -2.61
CA SER A 29 33.99 5.07 -2.02
C SER A 29 33.03 4.96 -0.84
N ARG A 30 32.97 5.98 0.02
CA ARG A 30 32.02 6.00 1.15
C ARG A 30 30.58 6.06 0.67
N LYS A 31 30.29 6.92 -0.31
CA LYS A 31 28.94 7.07 -0.87
C LYS A 31 28.48 5.83 -1.61
N LEU A 32 29.38 5.18 -2.35
CA LEU A 32 29.07 3.92 -3.02
C LEU A 32 28.75 2.81 -2.01
N LYS A 33 29.51 2.71 -0.91
CA LYS A 33 29.23 1.76 0.17
C LYS A 33 27.90 2.02 0.86
N GLU A 34 27.59 3.29 1.13
CA GLU A 34 26.31 3.68 1.74
C GLU A 34 25.12 3.29 0.85
N LEU A 35 25.22 3.55 -0.45
CA LEU A 35 24.21 3.14 -1.43
C LEU A 35 24.07 1.62 -1.52
N GLN A 36 25.17 0.87 -1.56
CA GLN A 36 25.14 -0.60 -1.56
C GLN A 36 24.51 -1.17 -0.29
N GLN A 37 24.75 -0.56 0.86
CA GLN A 37 24.13 -0.97 2.12
C GLN A 37 22.62 -0.69 2.11
N GLN A 38 22.19 0.44 1.56
CA GLN A 38 20.77 0.74 1.41
C GLN A 38 20.09 -0.24 0.45
N ASP A 39 20.71 -0.53 -0.69
CA ASP A 39 20.17 -1.44 -1.71
C ASP A 39 20.04 -2.88 -1.17
N THR A 40 21.07 -3.37 -0.46
CA THR A 40 21.01 -4.67 0.21
C THR A 40 19.97 -4.74 1.32
N ALA A 41 19.78 -3.67 2.10
CA ALA A 41 18.72 -3.59 3.10
C ALA A 41 17.33 -3.61 2.45
N LEU A 42 17.17 -2.94 1.31
CA LEU A 42 15.91 -2.87 0.56
C LEU A 42 15.57 -4.21 -0.08
N ASP A 43 16.55 -4.91 -0.66
CA ASP A 43 16.39 -6.27 -1.19
C ASP A 43 16.01 -7.26 -0.07
N LEU A 44 16.60 -7.13 1.11
CA LEU A 44 16.24 -7.95 2.27
C LEU A 44 14.80 -7.65 2.75
N ALA A 45 14.42 -6.37 2.83
CA ALA A 45 13.06 -5.97 3.16
C ALA A 45 12.04 -6.50 2.13
N TYR A 46 12.35 -6.40 0.85
CA TYR A 46 11.51 -6.94 -0.22
C TYR A 46 11.35 -8.46 -0.10
N LYS A 47 12.44 -9.20 0.11
CA LYS A 47 12.40 -10.66 0.34
C LYS A 47 11.54 -11.03 1.54
N ASN A 48 11.61 -10.26 2.63
CA ASN A 48 10.76 -10.48 3.80
C ASN A 48 9.28 -10.23 3.48
N MET A 49 8.96 -9.13 2.79
CA MET A 49 7.59 -8.81 2.38
C MET A 49 7.01 -9.88 1.43
N VAL A 50 7.81 -10.42 0.50
CA VAL A 50 7.39 -11.52 -0.36
C VAL A 50 7.10 -12.78 0.44
N LYS A 51 7.92 -13.12 1.45
CA LYS A 51 7.64 -14.26 2.33
C LYS A 51 6.36 -14.06 3.14
N GLU A 52 6.15 -12.86 3.69
CA GLU A 52 4.93 -12.54 4.43
C GLU A 52 3.68 -12.64 3.55
N THR A 53 3.73 -12.12 2.32
CA THR A 53 2.60 -12.23 1.38
C THR A 53 2.34 -13.68 0.96
N GLN A 54 3.37 -14.51 0.77
CA GLN A 54 3.20 -15.95 0.53
C GLN A 54 2.57 -16.67 1.72
N GLN A 55 3.00 -16.36 2.95
CA GLN A 55 2.41 -16.93 4.16
C GLN A 55 0.95 -16.49 4.34
N LEU A 56 0.63 -15.22 4.06
CA LEU A 56 -0.74 -14.70 4.08
C LEU A 56 -1.60 -15.38 3.02
N LYS A 57 -1.09 -15.55 1.79
CA LYS A 57 -1.80 -16.26 0.72
C LYS A 57 -2.09 -17.71 1.11
N ALA A 58 -1.11 -18.43 1.65
CA ALA A 58 -1.31 -19.80 2.13
C ALA A 58 -2.33 -19.88 3.28
N LYS A 59 -2.35 -18.89 4.19
CA LYS A 59 -3.37 -18.78 5.24
C LYS A 59 -4.77 -18.54 4.65
N VAL A 60 -4.90 -17.63 3.70
CA VAL A 60 -6.18 -17.36 3.03
C VAL A 60 -6.69 -18.60 2.29
N GLU A 61 -5.82 -19.29 1.55
CA GLU A 61 -6.16 -20.56 0.89
C GLU A 61 -6.58 -21.63 1.92
N SER A 62 -5.88 -21.74 3.05
CA SER A 62 -6.27 -22.69 4.11
C SER A 62 -7.63 -22.38 4.73
N ILE A 63 -7.96 -21.10 4.91
CA ILE A 63 -9.26 -20.65 5.42
C ILE A 63 -10.35 -20.92 4.38
N GLN A 64 -10.08 -20.65 3.09
CA GLN A 64 -11.01 -20.98 2.00
C GLN A 64 -11.28 -22.49 1.92
N HIS A 65 -10.25 -23.33 2.04
CA HIS A 65 -10.43 -24.78 2.07
C HIS A 65 -11.20 -25.25 3.32
N GLN A 66 -10.99 -24.64 4.48
CA GLN A 66 -11.78 -24.93 5.68
C GLN A 66 -13.25 -24.51 5.52
N HIS A 67 -13.52 -23.36 4.90
CA HIS A 67 -14.88 -22.94 4.59
C HIS A 67 -15.55 -23.85 3.56
N ALA A 68 -14.85 -24.25 2.50
CA ALA A 68 -15.35 -25.19 1.51
C ALA A 68 -15.66 -26.57 2.14
N ALA A 69 -14.75 -27.11 2.95
CA ALA A 69 -14.96 -28.38 3.66
C ALA A 69 -16.07 -28.31 4.71
N SER A 70 -16.37 -27.11 5.24
CA SER A 70 -17.48 -26.88 6.17
C SER A 70 -18.83 -26.69 5.44
N HIS A 71 -18.81 -26.40 4.14
CA HIS A 71 -20.01 -26.29 3.28
C HIS A 71 -20.37 -27.60 2.55
N ASP A 72 -19.48 -28.60 2.50
CA ASP A 72 -19.75 -29.93 1.94
C ASP A 72 -20.49 -30.90 2.89
N LYS A 73 -20.99 -30.42 4.04
CA LYS A 73 -22.05 -31.17 4.75
C LYS A 73 -23.36 -30.90 4.01
N PRO A 74 -24.08 -31.93 3.52
CA PRO A 74 -25.41 -31.74 2.99
C PRO A 74 -26.31 -31.31 4.15
N SER A 75 -26.40 -30.00 4.35
CA SER A 75 -27.32 -29.41 5.30
C SER A 75 -28.71 -29.60 4.72
N GLU A 76 -29.48 -30.47 5.36
CA GLU A 76 -30.94 -30.57 5.18
C GLU A 76 -31.51 -29.16 5.01
N GLU A 77 -32.30 -28.98 3.96
CA GLU A 77 -33.08 -27.77 3.70
C GLU A 77 -33.78 -27.30 4.98
N PRO A 78 -33.40 -26.15 5.56
CA PRO A 78 -34.30 -25.44 6.43
C PRO A 78 -35.25 -24.69 5.51
N LYS A 79 -36.45 -25.24 5.40
CA LYS A 79 -37.62 -24.61 4.81
C LYS A 79 -38.01 -23.39 5.64
N GLU A 80 -37.22 -22.33 5.60
CA GLU A 80 -37.53 -21.06 6.26
C GLU A 80 -38.15 -20.08 5.28
N ARG A 81 -39.42 -19.80 5.58
CA ARG A 81 -40.31 -18.81 5.00
C ARG A 81 -39.57 -17.55 4.55
N SER A 82 -39.69 -17.28 3.27
CA SER A 82 -39.57 -15.97 2.64
C SER A 82 -40.42 -14.93 3.37
N LEU A 83 -39.81 -14.24 4.32
CA LEU A 83 -40.23 -12.92 4.76
C LEU A 83 -39.49 -11.91 3.86
N PRO A 84 -40.18 -11.04 3.11
CA PRO A 84 -39.53 -9.98 2.36
C PRO A 84 -39.02 -8.95 3.36
N SER A 85 -37.76 -9.08 3.79
CA SER A 85 -37.07 -7.99 4.47
C SER A 85 -36.94 -6.84 3.47
N PRO A 86 -37.42 -5.63 3.78
CA PRO A 86 -37.14 -4.49 2.94
C PRO A 86 -35.62 -4.32 2.92
N GLN A 87 -34.98 -4.51 1.77
CA GLN A 87 -33.62 -4.03 1.53
C GLN A 87 -33.69 -2.51 1.60
N ILE A 88 -33.62 -1.98 2.82
CA ILE A 88 -33.50 -0.55 3.02
C ILE A 88 -32.10 -0.21 2.52
N ASP A 89 -32.07 0.45 1.38
CA ASP A 89 -30.88 0.88 0.65
C ASP A 89 -29.97 1.67 1.61
N ILE A 90 -28.94 1.02 2.17
CA ILE A 90 -28.04 1.56 3.20
C ILE A 90 -27.43 2.89 2.73
N VAL A 91 -27.25 3.03 1.41
CA VAL A 91 -26.82 4.26 0.75
C VAL A 91 -27.80 5.41 1.00
N THR A 92 -29.11 5.17 0.95
CA THR A 92 -30.12 6.20 1.25
C THR A 92 -30.14 6.60 2.73
N GLN A 93 -29.88 5.68 3.65
CA GLN A 93 -29.74 6.00 5.08
C GLN A 93 -28.49 6.84 5.34
N LEU A 94 -27.36 6.52 4.70
CA LEU A 94 -26.11 7.27 4.84
C LEU A 94 -26.22 8.70 4.30
N VAL A 95 -27.00 8.91 3.23
CA VAL A 95 -27.30 10.25 2.71
C VAL A 95 -28.24 11.02 3.64
N GLN A 96 -29.29 10.38 4.15
CA GLN A 96 -30.25 11.02 5.08
C GLN A 96 -29.62 11.44 6.41
N HIS A 97 -28.65 10.66 6.91
CA HIS A 97 -27.88 11.00 8.11
C HIS A 97 -26.73 11.99 7.86
N GLY A 98 -26.54 12.45 6.61
CA GLY A 98 -25.49 13.40 6.24
C GLY A 98 -24.07 12.85 6.32
N ALA A 99 -23.92 11.52 6.41
CA ALA A 99 -22.61 10.87 6.42
C ALA A 99 -21.95 10.91 5.04
N ILE A 100 -22.75 10.98 3.97
CA ILE A 100 -22.31 11.00 2.57
C ILE A 100 -23.19 11.97 1.77
N THR A 101 -22.61 12.71 0.83
CA THR A 101 -23.39 13.59 -0.08
C THR A 101 -23.88 12.84 -1.31
N GLN A 102 -24.98 13.31 -1.91
CA GLN A 102 -25.53 12.72 -3.15
C GLN A 102 -24.49 12.70 -4.29
N GLU A 103 -23.57 13.67 -4.31
CA GLU A 103 -22.48 13.72 -5.27
C GLU A 103 -21.46 12.58 -5.10
N GLN A 104 -21.16 12.20 -3.86
CA GLN A 104 -20.25 11.10 -3.56
C GLN A 104 -20.86 9.75 -3.96
N VAL A 105 -22.16 9.57 -3.76
CA VAL A 105 -22.90 8.39 -4.23
C VAL A 105 -22.89 8.31 -5.76
N ASN A 106 -23.08 9.44 -6.45
CA ASN A 106 -23.02 9.48 -7.91
C ASN A 106 -21.63 9.13 -8.45
N LYS A 107 -20.56 9.63 -7.80
CA LYS A 107 -19.19 9.23 -8.12
C LYS A 107 -18.98 7.74 -7.90
N ALA A 108 -19.37 7.19 -6.76
CA ALA A 108 -19.26 5.76 -6.49
C ALA A 108 -20.00 4.90 -7.53
N ARG A 109 -21.21 5.32 -7.96
CA ARG A 109 -21.95 4.65 -9.05
C ARG A 109 -21.25 4.73 -10.41
N GLN A 110 -20.60 5.85 -10.73
CA GLN A 110 -19.81 5.95 -11.96
C GLN A 110 -18.58 5.03 -11.91
N TYR A 111 -17.90 4.97 -10.75
CA TYR A 111 -16.78 4.06 -10.52
C TYR A 111 -17.20 2.58 -10.64
N GLN A 112 -18.35 2.21 -10.08
CA GLN A 112 -18.90 0.87 -10.19
C GLN A 112 -19.17 0.46 -11.65
N LYS A 113 -19.74 1.37 -12.45
CA LYS A 113 -20.04 1.07 -13.87
C LYS A 113 -18.80 1.03 -14.76
N GLY A 114 -17.75 1.75 -14.41
CA GLY A 114 -16.56 1.91 -15.26
C GLY A 114 -15.40 0.98 -14.93
N ILE A 115 -15.11 0.76 -13.65
CA ILE A 115 -13.85 0.16 -13.19
C ILE A 115 -14.07 -1.20 -12.54
N ASP A 116 -15.07 -1.32 -11.64
CA ASP A 116 -15.31 -2.56 -10.90
C ASP A 116 -16.81 -2.78 -10.65
N PRO A 117 -17.52 -3.47 -11.58
CA PRO A 117 -18.95 -3.72 -11.45
C PRO A 117 -19.29 -4.79 -10.41
N SER A 118 -18.27 -5.51 -9.90
CA SER A 118 -18.44 -6.59 -8.94
C SER A 118 -18.46 -6.12 -7.49
N ARG A 119 -17.97 -4.90 -7.22
CA ARG A 119 -17.95 -4.30 -5.89
C ARG A 119 -19.25 -3.56 -5.56
N SER A 120 -19.65 -3.63 -4.30
CA SER A 120 -20.82 -2.92 -3.80
C SER A 120 -20.53 -1.40 -3.70
N ILE A 121 -21.56 -0.57 -3.78
CA ILE A 121 -21.40 0.90 -3.79
C ILE A 121 -20.79 1.37 -2.47
N GLU A 122 -21.08 0.69 -1.36
CA GLU A 122 -20.59 0.96 -0.01
C GLU A 122 -19.06 0.76 0.08
N GLU A 123 -18.54 -0.32 -0.49
CA GLU A 123 -17.10 -0.59 -0.55
C GLU A 123 -16.36 0.44 -1.41
N ILE A 124 -17.00 0.89 -2.49
CA ILE A 124 -16.45 1.93 -3.37
C ILE A 124 -16.44 3.28 -2.64
N LEU A 125 -17.46 3.58 -1.82
CA LEU A 125 -17.49 4.79 -0.99
C LEU A 125 -16.39 4.80 0.08
N ILE A 126 -16.07 3.65 0.67
CA ILE A 126 -14.90 3.49 1.55
C ILE A 126 -13.61 3.69 0.77
N PHE A 127 -13.48 3.03 -0.39
CA PHE A 127 -12.28 3.12 -1.23
C PHE A 127 -12.00 4.55 -1.72
N LEU A 128 -13.05 5.31 -2.03
CA LEU A 128 -12.97 6.72 -2.42
C LEU A 128 -12.69 7.67 -1.23
N GLY A 129 -12.50 7.14 -0.02
CA GLY A 129 -12.28 7.93 1.20
C GLY A 129 -13.47 8.81 1.57
N SER A 130 -14.64 8.54 1.00
CA SER A 130 -15.88 9.30 1.20
C SER A 130 -16.69 8.77 2.38
N LEU A 131 -16.35 7.57 2.89
CA LEU A 131 -16.97 6.95 4.06
C LEU A 131 -15.90 6.26 4.90
N ASP A 132 -15.85 6.54 6.20
CA ASP A 132 -14.99 5.79 7.13
C ASP A 132 -15.57 4.39 7.36
N GLN A 133 -14.71 3.36 7.36
CA GLN A 133 -15.09 1.96 7.56
C GLN A 133 -15.83 1.76 8.89
N LYS A 134 -15.44 2.52 9.93
CA LYS A 134 -16.11 2.52 11.23
C LYS A 134 -17.56 3.00 11.16
N THR A 135 -17.84 3.95 10.26
CA THR A 135 -19.18 4.47 10.03
C THR A 135 -20.03 3.43 9.32
N LEU A 136 -19.51 2.76 8.28
CA LEU A 136 -20.25 1.68 7.60
C LEU A 136 -20.61 0.53 8.56
N GLU A 137 -19.65 0.09 9.38
CA GLU A 137 -19.89 -0.98 10.36
C GLU A 137 -21.04 -0.65 11.33
N LYS A 138 -21.17 0.62 11.74
CA LYS A 138 -22.24 1.08 12.62
C LYS A 138 -23.63 0.96 11.98
N TYR A 139 -23.75 1.18 10.67
CA TYR A 139 -25.02 1.09 9.95
C TYR A 139 -25.33 -0.32 9.45
N THR A 140 -24.33 -1.18 9.30
CA THR A 140 -24.54 -2.61 8.93
C THR A 140 -24.84 -3.53 10.12
N ARG A 141 -24.49 -3.14 11.36
CA ARG A 141 -24.73 -3.93 12.58
C ARG A 141 -26.01 -3.56 13.34
N SER A 142 -26.78 -2.59 12.85
CA SER A 142 -28.02 -2.12 13.47
C SER A 142 -29.25 -2.53 12.65
#